data_AF-A0A818DV50-F1
#
_entry.id   AF-A0A818DV50-F1
#
_cell.length_a   1.000
_cell.length_b   1.000
_cell.length_c   1.000
_cell.angle_alpha   90.00
_cell.angle_beta   90.00
_cell.angle_gamma   90.00
#
_symmetry.space_group_name_H-M   'P 1'
#
loop_
_entity.id
_entity.type
_entity.pdbx_description
1 polymer ?
#
loop_
_entity_poly.entity_id
_entity_poly.type
_entity_poly.pdbx_seq_one_letter_code
_entity_poly.pdbx_strand_id
1 'polypeptide(L)'
;MVCVLFRRKNTRCEASSFQILQPYTGYTKDVWFVYYFGKKIPDAKPSSFQILRPYAGYTKDVWYVYYFGKKIPDAKPSSFQIIQPYVGYTKDTWNVYYFGEKVSDAAAHSFQSLGNGY
;
A
#
# COMPACT_ATOMS: atom_id res chain seq x y z
N MET A 1 -23.43 9.94 -0.41
CA MET A 1 -23.90 9.03 -1.49
C MET A 1 -22.85 9.03 -2.60
N VAL A 2 -21.68 8.42 -2.38
CA VAL A 2 -20.57 8.38 -3.36
C VAL A 2 -20.45 6.96 -3.89
N CYS A 3 -21.54 6.52 -4.53
CA CYS A 3 -21.55 5.37 -5.44
C CYS A 3 -21.64 5.92 -6.88
N VAL A 4 -20.85 6.95 -7.17
CA VAL A 4 -20.79 7.60 -8.48
C VAL A 4 -19.36 7.42 -8.97
N LEU A 5 -19.09 6.30 -9.67
CA LEU A 5 -18.16 6.28 -10.81
C LEU A 5 -17.90 4.91 -11.47
N PHE A 6 -18.53 3.80 -11.05
CA PHE A 6 -18.44 2.55 -11.84
C PHE A 6 -19.75 2.23 -12.56
N ARG A 7 -19.99 2.96 -13.65
CA ARG A 7 -20.89 2.57 -14.74
C ARG A 7 -20.32 1.35 -15.51
N ARG A 8 -20.20 0.20 -14.85
CA ARG A 8 -20.14 -1.10 -15.56
C ARG A 8 -20.72 -2.16 -14.65
N LYS A 9 -21.88 -2.68 -15.07
CA LYS A 9 -22.58 -3.83 -14.50
C LYS A 9 -21.56 -4.94 -14.20
N ASN A 10 -21.17 -5.11 -12.93
CA ASN A 10 -20.49 -6.30 -12.47
C ASN A 10 -21.08 -6.67 -11.12
N THR A 11 -21.91 -7.69 -11.15
CA THR A 11 -22.71 -8.24 -10.07
C THR A 11 -21.80 -8.74 -8.94
N ARG A 12 -21.72 -7.98 -7.83
CA ARG A 12 -21.31 -8.36 -6.43
C ARG A 12 -20.66 -7.23 -5.60
N CYS A 13 -20.64 -5.96 -6.03
CA CYS A 13 -20.33 -4.86 -5.10
C CYS A 13 -21.56 -4.55 -4.24
N GLU A 14 -21.53 -4.94 -2.97
CA GLU A 14 -22.58 -4.61 -2.01
C GLU A 14 -22.38 -3.14 -1.59
N ALA A 15 -23.15 -2.25 -2.21
CA ALA A 15 -23.04 -0.79 -2.07
C ALA A 15 -23.13 -0.29 -0.62
N SER A 16 -23.63 -1.12 0.30
CA SER A 16 -23.74 -0.84 1.74
C SER A 16 -22.41 -0.97 2.50
N SER A 17 -21.38 -1.58 1.91
CA SER A 17 -20.12 -1.91 2.60
C SER A 17 -18.92 -1.06 2.19
N PHE A 18 -19.14 -0.07 1.33
CA PHE A 18 -18.08 0.76 0.79
C PHE A 18 -17.52 1.71 1.85
N GLN A 19 -16.27 1.46 2.27
CA GLN A 19 -15.59 2.27 3.26
C GLN A 19 -14.41 2.98 2.63
N ILE A 20 -14.39 4.31 2.79
CA ILE A 20 -13.21 5.12 2.50
C ILE A 20 -12.25 4.89 3.67
N LEU A 21 -11.07 4.36 3.38
CA LEU A 21 -10.07 4.07 4.42
C LEU A 21 -9.52 5.37 5.00
N GLN A 22 -9.11 6.30 4.13
CA GLN A 22 -8.67 7.65 4.52
C GLN A 22 -9.01 8.67 3.42
N PRO A 23 -9.58 9.82 3.77
CA PRO A 23 -10.11 10.81 2.82
C PRO A 23 -9.07 11.38 1.85
N TYR A 24 -7.77 11.31 2.20
CA TYR A 24 -6.69 11.91 1.40
C TYR A 24 -5.87 10.93 0.57
N THR A 25 -6.19 9.64 0.62
CA THR A 25 -5.31 8.60 0.04
C THR A 25 -5.83 8.00 -1.25
N GLY A 26 -7.12 8.20 -1.56
CA GLY A 26 -7.77 7.61 -2.73
C GLY A 26 -7.98 6.09 -2.64
N TYR A 27 -7.76 5.48 -1.46
CA TYR A 27 -8.06 4.08 -1.23
C TYR A 27 -9.49 3.89 -0.72
N THR A 28 -10.21 3.00 -1.38
CA THR A 28 -11.54 2.56 -1.00
C THR A 28 -11.56 1.04 -0.88
N LYS A 29 -12.36 0.52 0.03
CA LYS A 29 -12.54 -0.93 0.19
C LYS A 29 -14.01 -1.30 0.25
N ASP A 30 -14.30 -2.48 -0.25
CA ASP A 30 -15.53 -3.22 -0.06
C ASP A 30 -15.25 -4.44 0.84
N VAL A 31 -16.30 -5.20 1.23
CA VAL A 31 -16.14 -6.47 1.97
C VAL A 31 -15.19 -7.46 1.25
N TRP A 32 -15.15 -7.41 -0.09
CA TRP A 32 -14.46 -8.39 -0.92
C TRP A 32 -13.21 -7.87 -1.63
N PHE A 33 -13.17 -6.57 -1.95
CA PHE A 33 -12.14 -6.01 -2.81
C PHE A 33 -11.63 -4.66 -2.29
N VAL A 34 -10.37 -4.36 -2.59
CA VAL A 34 -9.77 -3.05 -2.35
C VAL A 34 -9.53 -2.36 -3.70
N TYR A 35 -9.81 -1.07 -3.73
CA TYR A 35 -9.67 -0.22 -4.90
C TYR A 35 -8.79 0.99 -4.55
N TYR A 36 -8.01 1.41 -5.52
CA TYR A 36 -7.18 2.61 -5.45
C TYR A 36 -7.50 3.51 -6.65
N PHE A 37 -8.02 4.72 -6.39
CA PHE A 37 -8.55 5.63 -7.42
C PHE A 37 -9.47 4.92 -8.43
N GLY A 38 -10.33 4.02 -7.93
CA GLY A 38 -11.24 3.25 -8.76
C GLY A 38 -10.63 2.02 -9.47
N LYS A 39 -9.32 1.83 -9.41
CA LYS A 39 -8.66 0.62 -9.94
C LYS A 39 -8.65 -0.48 -8.87
N LYS A 40 -9.21 -1.64 -9.21
CA LYS A 40 -9.16 -2.83 -8.34
C LYS A 40 -7.70 -3.26 -8.15
N ILE A 41 -7.30 -3.47 -6.89
CA ILE A 41 -6.02 -4.09 -6.55
C ILE A 41 -6.25 -5.62 -6.51
N PRO A 42 -5.63 -6.40 -7.41
CA PRO A 42 -5.71 -7.85 -7.36
C PRO A 42 -4.96 -8.37 -6.11
N ASP A 43 -5.46 -9.47 -5.53
CA ASP A 43 -4.88 -10.16 -4.36
C ASP A 43 -4.86 -9.37 -3.03
N ALA A 44 -5.44 -8.17 -3.00
CA ALA A 44 -5.56 -7.39 -1.78
C ALA A 44 -6.65 -7.96 -0.85
N LYS A 45 -6.36 -8.00 0.45
CA LYS A 45 -7.27 -8.57 1.45
C LYS A 45 -7.95 -7.44 2.24
N PRO A 46 -9.19 -7.05 1.91
CA PRO A 46 -9.84 -5.88 2.50
C PRO A 46 -10.01 -5.94 4.02
N SER A 47 -10.12 -7.16 4.58
CA SER A 47 -10.24 -7.38 6.03
C SER A 47 -8.97 -7.01 6.80
N SER A 48 -7.81 -7.03 6.16
CA SER A 48 -6.51 -6.81 6.79
C SER A 48 -5.71 -5.68 6.14
N PHE A 49 -6.35 -4.94 5.23
CA PHE A 49 -5.74 -3.84 4.52
C PHE A 49 -5.54 -2.65 5.45
N GLN A 50 -4.28 -2.26 5.63
CA GLN A 50 -3.85 -1.18 6.48
C GLN A 50 -3.04 -0.17 5.68
N ILE A 51 -3.39 1.10 5.82
CA ILE A 51 -2.59 2.19 5.27
C ILE A 51 -1.43 2.44 6.24
N LEU A 52 -0.21 2.15 5.79
CA LEU A 52 1.00 2.37 6.58
C LEU A 52 1.30 3.86 6.70
N ARG A 53 1.15 4.61 5.59
CA ARG A 53 1.37 6.05 5.60
C ARG A 53 0.48 6.76 4.58
N PRO A 54 -0.42 7.66 5.02
CA PRO A 54 -1.36 8.36 4.14
C PRO A 54 -0.66 9.11 3.00
N TYR A 55 0.39 9.85 3.36
CA TYR A 55 1.06 10.78 2.45
C TYR A 55 2.08 10.12 1.53
N ALA A 56 2.55 8.92 1.88
CA ALA A 56 3.53 8.20 1.08
C ALA A 56 2.90 7.10 0.21
N GLY A 57 1.59 6.87 0.29
CA GLY A 57 0.92 5.89 -0.56
C GLY A 57 1.20 4.43 -0.26
N TYR A 58 1.93 4.14 0.83
CA TYR A 58 2.23 2.78 1.25
C TYR A 58 1.08 2.17 2.03
N THR A 59 0.73 0.96 1.64
CA THR A 59 -0.33 0.15 2.24
C THR A 59 0.16 -1.29 2.37
N LYS A 60 -0.35 -2.01 3.34
CA LYS A 60 -0.04 -3.43 3.52
C LYS A 60 -1.28 -4.23 3.84
N ASP A 61 -1.22 -5.48 3.43
CA ASP A 61 -2.10 -6.56 3.85
C ASP A 61 -1.29 -7.58 4.67
N VAL A 62 -1.97 -8.59 5.19
CA VAL A 62 -1.33 -9.75 5.84
C VAL A 62 -0.38 -10.50 4.89
N TRP A 63 -0.64 -10.44 3.58
CA TRP A 63 0.11 -11.22 2.58
C TRP A 63 1.06 -10.38 1.73
N TYR A 64 0.71 -9.13 1.44
CA TYR A 64 1.42 -8.32 0.45
C TYR A 64 1.52 -6.85 0.88
N VAL A 65 2.51 -6.16 0.34
CA VAL A 65 2.67 -4.71 0.48
C VAL A 65 2.38 -4.06 -0.86
N TYR A 66 1.67 -2.93 -0.84
CA TYR A 66 1.32 -2.16 -2.02
C TYR A 66 1.75 -0.71 -1.88
N TYR A 67 2.22 -0.15 -2.98
CA TYR A 67 2.57 1.25 -3.13
C TYR A 67 1.71 1.87 -4.24
N PHE A 68 0.86 2.83 -3.89
CA PHE A 68 -0.12 3.45 -4.80
C PHE A 68 -0.91 2.43 -5.64
N GLY A 69 -1.41 1.37 -4.98
CA GLY A 69 -2.15 0.29 -5.60
C GLY A 69 -1.32 -0.70 -6.44
N LYS A 70 0.00 -0.52 -6.54
CA LYS A 70 0.93 -1.46 -7.18
C LYS A 70 1.52 -2.40 -6.13
N LYS A 71 1.40 -3.71 -6.36
CA LYS A 71 2.01 -4.74 -5.51
C LYS A 71 3.52 -4.65 -5.59
N ILE A 72 4.19 -4.65 -4.44
CA ILE A 72 5.65 -4.73 -4.35
C ILE A 72 6.03 -6.22 -4.32
N PRO A 73 6.74 -6.74 -5.34
CA PRO A 73 7.23 -8.11 -5.31
C PRO A 73 8.31 -8.28 -4.22
N ASP A 74 8.37 -9.49 -3.63
CA ASP A 74 9.33 -9.90 -2.60
C ASP A 74 9.28 -9.15 -1.27
N ALA A 75 8.32 -8.23 -1.07
CA ALA A 75 8.17 -7.50 0.18
C ALA A 75 7.46 -8.38 1.22
N LYS A 76 8.04 -8.51 2.43
CA LYS A 76 7.36 -9.19 3.53
C LYS A 76 6.53 -8.20 4.36
N PRO A 77 5.20 -8.31 4.36
CA PRO A 77 4.35 -7.37 5.11
C PRO A 77 4.57 -7.41 6.63
N SER A 78 5.05 -8.55 7.15
CA SER A 78 5.35 -8.76 8.57
C SER A 78 6.54 -7.94 9.06
N SER A 79 7.55 -7.77 8.21
CA SER A 79 8.81 -7.11 8.55
C SER A 79 8.99 -5.75 7.86
N PHE A 80 8.00 -5.32 7.09
CA PHE A 80 8.03 -4.05 6.37
C PHE A 80 7.99 -2.87 7.35
N GLN A 81 9.05 -2.05 7.32
CA GLN A 81 9.24 -0.87 8.13
C GLN A 81 9.58 0.33 7.25
N ILE A 82 9.03 1.49 7.60
CA ILE A 82 9.38 2.76 6.94
C ILE A 82 10.62 3.32 7.62
N ILE A 83 11.70 3.51 6.87
CA ILE A 83 12.97 4.05 7.40
C ILE A 83 12.96 5.57 7.36
N GLN A 84 12.67 6.14 6.18
CA GLN A 84 12.64 7.60 6.00
C GLN A 84 11.25 8.02 5.52
N PRO A 85 10.41 8.52 6.44
CA PRO A 85 9.04 8.89 6.10
C PRO A 85 8.97 10.03 5.08
N TYR A 86 9.91 10.98 5.09
CA TYR A 86 9.93 12.12 4.18
C TYR A 86 10.40 11.77 2.76
N VAL A 87 11.33 10.84 2.66
CA VAL A 87 12.01 10.51 1.41
C VAL A 87 11.37 9.30 0.73
N GLY A 88 10.56 8.51 1.45
CA GLY A 88 9.84 7.36 0.90
C GLY A 88 10.64 6.06 0.92
N TYR A 89 11.71 5.98 1.71
CA TYR A 89 12.46 4.74 1.92
C TYR A 89 11.77 3.83 2.90
N THR A 90 11.70 2.56 2.53
CA THR A 90 11.17 1.48 3.33
C THR A 90 12.14 0.31 3.28
N LYS A 91 12.17 -0.49 4.33
CA LYS A 91 12.93 -1.74 4.36
C LYS A 91 12.05 -2.87 4.82
N ASP A 92 12.43 -4.04 4.37
CA ASP A 92 12.07 -5.32 4.94
C ASP A 92 13.29 -5.94 5.62
N THR A 93 13.13 -7.10 6.26
CA THR A 93 14.27 -7.86 6.82
C THR A 93 15.34 -8.16 5.76
N TRP A 94 14.94 -8.35 4.51
CA TRP A 94 15.84 -8.82 3.45
C TRP A 94 16.12 -7.79 2.36
N ASN A 95 15.18 -6.89 2.10
CA ASN A 95 15.20 -6.00 0.94
C ASN A 95 14.94 -4.56 1.36
N VAL A 96 15.52 -3.60 0.65
CA VAL A 96 15.19 -2.17 0.79
C VAL A 96 14.37 -1.75 -0.42
N TYR A 97 13.37 -0.90 -0.20
CA TYR A 97 12.51 -0.38 -1.25
C TYR A 97 12.45 1.14 -1.22
N TYR A 98 12.53 1.73 -2.40
CA TYR A 98 12.40 3.16 -2.65
C TYR A 98 11.23 3.41 -3.59
N PHE A 99 10.22 4.14 -3.13
CA PHE A 99 8.97 4.39 -3.87
C PHE A 99 8.37 3.13 -4.53
N GLY A 100 8.35 2.02 -3.80
CA GLY A 100 7.82 0.74 -4.27
C GLY A 100 8.74 -0.06 -5.21
N GLU A 101 9.92 0.45 -5.54
CA GLU A 101 10.94 -0.28 -6.29
C GLU A 101 11.97 -0.91 -5.35
N LYS A 102 12.32 -2.16 -5.63
CA LYS A 102 13.35 -2.88 -4.87
C LYS A 102 14.73 -2.32 -5.24
N VAL A 103 15.44 -1.80 -4.25
CA VAL A 103 16.82 -1.37 -4.42
C VAL A 103 17.70 -2.60 -4.22
N SER A 104 18.11 -3.21 -5.33
CA SER A 104 18.92 -4.45 -5.33
C SER A 104 20.35 -4.23 -4.81
N ASP A 105 20.84 -3.00 -4.94
CA ASP A 105 22.19 -2.59 -4.54
C ASP A 105 22.28 -2.25 -3.04
N ALA A 106 21.13 -2.16 -2.36
CA ALA A 106 21.06 -1.84 -0.95
C ALA A 106 20.92 -3.11 -0.13
N ALA A 107 22.03 -3.55 0.46
CA ALA A 107 22.01 -4.54 1.53
C ALA A 107 21.16 -4.01 2.68
N ALA A 108 20.03 -4.69 3.00
CA ALA A 108 19.17 -4.32 4.13
C ALA A 108 19.92 -4.25 5.48
N HIS A 109 21.05 -4.96 5.59
CA HIS A 109 21.96 -4.92 6.74
C HIS A 109 22.95 -3.74 6.72
N SER A 110 23.28 -3.20 5.54
CA SER A 110 24.22 -2.07 5.37
C SER A 110 23.51 -0.72 5.31
N PHE A 111 22.19 -0.71 5.16
CA PHE A 111 21.38 0.52 5.19
C PHE A 111 21.22 1.02 6.63
N GLN A 112 22.33 1.53 7.19
CA GLN A 112 22.24 2.45 8.31
C GLN A 112 21.72 3.77 7.76
N SER A 113 20.62 4.26 8.34
CA SER A 113 20.25 5.66 8.21
C SER A 113 21.45 6.48 8.66
N LEU A 114 22.21 7.03 7.71
CA LEU A 114 23.16 8.10 7.99
C LEU A 114 22.32 9.31 8.38
N GLY A 115 21.87 9.32 9.63
CA GLY A 115 21.35 10.52 10.25
C GLY A 115 22.49 11.52 10.27
N ASN A 116 22.44 12.52 9.39
CA ASN A 116 22.61 13.93 9.73
C ASN A 116 22.88 14.78 8.50
N GLY A 117 22.06 15.84 8.37
CA GLY A 117 22.48 17.15 7.89
C GLY A 117 22.49 17.36 6.39
N TYR A 118 21.49 18.08 5.89
CA TYR A 118 21.67 19.38 5.22
C TYR A 118 20.50 20.29 5.58
#